data_AF-A0A7W7YB81-F1
#
_entry.id   AF-A0A7W7YB81-F1
#
_cell.length_a   1.000
_cell.length_b   1.000
_cell.length_c   1.000
_cell.angle_alpha   90.00
_cell.angle_beta   90.00
_cell.angle_gamma   90.00
#
_symmetry.space_group_name_H-M   'P 1'
#
loop_
_entity.id
_entity.type
_entity.pdbx_description
1 polymer ?
#
loop_
_entity_poly.entity_id
_entity_poly.type
_entity_poly.pdbx_seq_one_letter_code
_entity_poly.pdbx_strand_id
1 'polypeptide(L)' 'MSTLTLDETTRIESLLAAGELVFLSKGGKKLGVIIPAVEKAQGVALPDFRARLRQTWGSRVFSDAEVKEMREAELEHGHG' A
#
# COMPACT_ATOMS: atom_id res chain seq x y z
N MET A 1 7.52 26.08 12.30
CA MET A 1 6.52 25.07 12.71
C MET A 1 6.41 25.16 14.22
N SER A 2 5.20 25.22 14.76
CA SER A 2 5.00 25.19 16.22
C SER A 2 4.89 23.73 16.67
N THR A 3 5.72 23.33 17.63
CA THR A 3 5.69 22.00 18.23
C THR A 3 4.98 22.12 19.58
N LEU A 4 3.96 21.30 19.81
CA LEU A 4 3.30 21.18 21.11
C LEU A 4 3.79 19.88 21.77
N THR A 5 4.40 19.98 22.94
CA THR A 5 4.71 18.81 23.77
C THR A 5 3.47 18.43 24.56
N LEU A 6 3.20 17.14 24.65
CA LEU A 6 1.96 16.59 25.21
C LEU A 6 2.29 16.00 26.58
N ASP A 7 2.46 16.85 27.59
CA ASP A 7 3.12 16.47 28.84
C ASP A 7 2.24 15.62 29.79
N GLU A 8 0.92 15.55 29.56
CA GLU A 8 -0.05 14.87 30.45
C GLU A 8 -1.23 14.18 29.73
N THR A 9 -1.01 13.32 28.73
CA THR A 9 -2.14 12.64 28.04
C THR A 9 -1.92 11.17 27.71
N THR A 10 -1.73 10.34 28.75
CA THR A 10 -1.56 8.88 28.64
C THR A 10 -2.61 8.21 27.73
N ARG A 11 -3.85 8.72 27.71
CA ARG A 11 -4.93 8.19 26.87
C ARG A 11 -4.72 8.46 25.37
N ILE A 12 -4.22 9.64 25.01
CA ILE A 12 -3.95 9.98 23.60
C ILE A 12 -2.74 9.18 23.12
N GLU A 13 -1.70 9.09 23.94
CA GLU A 13 -0.52 8.27 23.65
C GLU A 13 -0.89 6.80 23.44
N SER A 14 -1.72 6.21 24.30
CA SER A 14 -2.15 4.82 24.17
C SER A 14 -2.94 4.56 22.89
N LEU A 15 -3.80 5.50 22.47
CA LEU A 15 -4.57 5.37 21.21
C LEU A 15 -3.65 5.50 19.99
N LEU A 16 -2.72 6.46 20.02
CA LEU A 16 -1.76 6.64 18.93
C LEU A 16 -0.80 5.44 18.83
N ALA A 17 -0.36 4.88 19.96
CA ALA A 17 0.46 3.67 20.00
C ALA A 17 -0.28 2.44 19.45
N ALA A 18 -1.60 2.37 19.61
CA ALA A 18 -2.44 1.34 19.00
C ALA A 18 -2.68 1.55 17.49
N GLY A 19 -2.20 2.66 16.92
CA GLY A 19 -2.40 2.99 15.50
C GLY A 19 -3.75 3.65 15.20
N GLU A 20 -4.47 4.12 16.21
CA GLU A 20 -5.78 4.76 16.04
C GLU A 20 -5.67 6.24 15.62
N LEU A 21 -6.65 6.70 14.85
CA LEU A 21 -6.79 8.11 14.50
C LEU A 21 -7.53 8.86 15.60
N VAL A 22 -6.94 9.95 16.09
CA VAL A 22 -7.58 10.79 17.13
C VAL A 22 -8.12 12.06 16.50
N PHE A 23 -9.44 12.25 16.54
CA PHE A 23 -10.08 13.47 16.04
C PHE A 23 -10.18 14.53 17.14
N LEU A 24 -9.65 15.73 16.89
CA LEU A 24 -9.91 16.88 17.75
C LEU A 24 -11.20 17.57 17.31
N SER A 25 -12.12 17.73 18.26
CA SER A 25 -13.33 18.54 18.08
C SER A 25 -13.56 19.47 19.27
N LYS A 26 -14.14 20.65 19.00
CA LYS A 26 -14.55 21.62 20.03
C LYS A 26 -15.90 22.19 19.65
N GLY A 27 -16.88 22.06 20.55
CA GLY A 27 -18.26 22.52 20.30
C GLY A 27 -18.88 21.89 19.06
N GLY A 28 -18.62 20.58 18.82
CA GLY A 28 -19.13 19.86 17.65
C GLY A 28 -18.40 20.14 16.33
N LYS A 29 -17.46 21.10 16.28
CA LYS A 29 -16.64 21.37 15.09
C LYS A 29 -15.33 20.61 15.15
N LYS A 30 -15.00 19.89 14.08
CA LYS A 30 -13.71 19.21 13.93
C LYS A 30 -12.62 20.25 13.68
N LEU A 31 -11.60 20.25 14.54
CA LEU A 31 -10.45 21.14 14.47
C LEU A 31 -9.26 20.48 13.74
N GLY A 32 -9.14 19.16 13.82
CA GLY A 32 -8.04 18.44 13.20
C GLY A 32 -8.06 16.94 13.48
N VAL A 33 -6.98 16.28 13.05
CA VAL A 33 -6.72 14.87 13.29
C VAL A 33 -5.26 14.71 13.72
N ILE A 34 -5.03 13.92 14.76
CA ILE A 34 -3.70 13.42 15.10
C ILE A 34 -3.59 12.03 14.49
N ILE A 35 -2.58 11.88 13.63
CA ILE A 35 -2.29 10.63 12.96
C ILE A 35 -1.05 10.04 13.66
N PRO A 36 -1.08 8.75 14.06
CA PRO A 36 0.09 8.08 14.58
C PRO A 36 1.28 8.25 13.64
N ALA A 37 2.44 8.59 14.20
CA ALA A 37 3.69 8.53 13.48
C ALA A 37 4.06 7.05 13.31
N VAL A 38 3.42 6.36 12.38
CA VAL A 38 3.89 5.06 11.92
C VAL A 38 5.18 5.29 11.17
N GLU A 39 6.27 4.68 11.65
CA GLU A 39 7.44 4.52 10.81
C GLU A 39 6.97 3.89 9.51
N LYS A 40 7.17 4.60 8.40
CA LYS A 40 6.84 4.07 7.09
C LYS A 40 7.60 2.77 6.99
N ALA A 41 6.88 1.63 7.05
CA ALA A 41 7.48 0.32 6.91
C ALA A 41 8.39 0.40 5.70
N GLN A 42 9.68 0.11 5.90
CA GLN A 42 10.65 0.17 4.81
C GLN A 42 10.09 -0.70 3.70
N GLY A 43 9.66 -0.04 2.62
CA GLY A 43 9.02 -0.72 1.52
C GLY A 43 9.99 -1.80 1.06
N VAL A 44 9.50 -3.04 0.95
CA VAL A 44 10.32 -4.11 0.36
C VAL A 44 10.75 -3.62 -1.01
N ALA A 45 12.05 -3.68 -1.28
CA ALA A 45 12.57 -3.30 -2.59
C ALA A 45 11.81 -4.11 -3.64
N LEU A 46 11.22 -3.41 -4.62
CA LEU A 46 10.55 -4.06 -5.73
C LEU A 46 11.55 -5.02 -6.39
N PRO A 47 11.18 -6.30 -6.61
CA PRO A 47 12.07 -7.23 -7.27
C PRO A 47 12.33 -6.75 -8.71
N ASP A 48 13.49 -7.11 -9.26
CA ASP A 48 13.77 -6.83 -10.66
C ASP A 48 12.90 -7.74 -11.55
N PHE A 49 11.73 -7.23 -11.94
CA PHE A 49 10.79 -7.92 -12.82
C PHE A 49 11.42 -8.24 -14.18
N ARG A 50 12.28 -7.37 -14.71
CA ARG A 50 12.93 -7.57 -16.02
C ARG A 50 13.98 -8.68 -15.95
N ALA A 51 14.73 -8.78 -14.85
CA ALA A 51 15.64 -9.90 -14.63
C ALA A 51 14.88 -11.22 -14.51
N ARG A 52 13.79 -11.25 -13.73
CA ARG A 52 12.96 -12.44 -13.58
C ARG A 52 12.34 -12.90 -14.91
N LEU A 53 11.76 -11.98 -15.67
CA LEU A 53 11.20 -12.31 -16.99
C LEU A 53 12.27 -12.88 -17.93
N ARG A 54 13.47 -12.30 -17.96
CA ARG A 54 14.59 -12.83 -18.74
C ARG A 54 15.09 -14.19 -18.25
N GLN A 55 15.07 -14.45 -16.95
CA GLN A 55 15.42 -15.75 -16.40
C GLN A 55 14.40 -16.83 -16.79
N THR A 56 13.10 -16.51 -16.69
CA THR A 56 12.01 -17.46 -16.97
C THR A 56 11.84 -17.71 -18.46
N TRP A 57 11.88 -16.65 -19.28
CA TRP A 57 11.50 -16.71 -20.69
C TRP A 57 12.66 -16.46 -21.66
N GLY A 58 13.85 -16.09 -21.15
CA GLY A 58 15.00 -15.78 -21.98
C GLY A 58 14.72 -14.61 -22.91
N SER A 59 14.89 -14.85 -24.21
CA SER A 59 14.57 -13.94 -25.30
C SER A 59 13.31 -14.34 -26.08
N ARG A 60 12.45 -15.19 -25.51
CA ARG A 60 11.24 -15.66 -26.18
C ARG A 60 10.30 -14.49 -26.47
N VAL A 61 9.85 -14.40 -27.72
CA VAL A 61 8.81 -13.47 -28.17
C VAL A 61 7.67 -14.31 -28.72
N PHE A 62 6.46 -14.09 -28.22
CA PHE A 62 5.27 -14.77 -28.72
C PHE A 62 4.79 -14.10 -30.00
N SER A 63 4.41 -14.92 -30.98
CA SER A 63 3.72 -14.44 -32.18
C SER A 63 2.29 -14.01 -31.86
N ASP A 64 1.72 -13.19 -32.74
CA ASP A 64 0.32 -12.75 -32.59
C ASP A 64 -0.66 -13.94 -32.60
N ALA A 65 -0.34 -15.02 -33.33
CA ALA A 65 -1.13 -16.24 -33.37
C ALA A 65 -1.11 -16.98 -32.02
N GLU A 66 0.07 -17.15 -31.41
CA GLU A 66 0.20 -17.75 -30.07
C GLU A 66 -0.52 -16.91 -29.01
N VAL A 67 -0.40 -15.58 -29.08
CA VAL A 67 -1.09 -14.68 -28.15
C VAL A 67 -2.61 -14.80 -28.30
N LYS A 68 -3.11 -14.92 -29.53
CA LYS A 68 -4.54 -15.11 -29.80
C LYS A 68 -5.05 -16.43 -29.22
N GLU A 69 -4.34 -17.52 -29.47
CA GLU A 69 -4.69 -18.85 -28.93
C GLU A 69 -4.70 -18.85 -27.39
N MET A 70 -3.69 -18.24 -26.76
CA MET A 70 -3.64 -18.11 -25.30
C MET A 70 -4.83 -17.32 -24.74
N ARG A 71 -5.23 -16.23 -25.40
CA ARG A 71 -6.39 -15.42 -24.98
C ARG A 71 -7.71 -16.18 -25.15
N GLU A 72 -7.86 -16.94 -26.22
CA GLU A 72 -9.03 -17.78 -26.46
C GLU A 72 -9.14 -18.88 -25.39
N ALA A 73 -8.01 -19.50 -25.02
CA ALA A 73 -7.95 -20.48 -23.94
C ALA A 73 -8.33 -19.87 -22.56
N GLU A 74 -7.87 -18.68 -22.21
CA GLU A 74 -8.25 -18.01 -20.95
C GLU A 74 -9.76 -17.73 -20.88
N LEU A 75 -10.38 -17.34 -22.01
CA LEU A 75 -11.82 -17.10 -22.09
C LEU A 75 -12.64 -18.39 -21.97
N GLU A 76 -12.15 -19.50 -22.53
CA GLU A 76 -12.79 -20.81 -22.43
C GLU A 76 -12.83 -21.33 -20.97
N HIS A 77 -11.81 -20.97 -20.17
CA HIS A 77 -11.72 -21.39 -18.76
C HIS A 77 -12.36 -20.42 -17.76
N GLY A 78 -13.06 -19.38 -18.24
CA GLY A 78 -13.98 -18.58 -17.43
C GLY A 78 -13.35 -17.64 -16.40
N HIS A 79 -12.10 -17.23 -16.57
CA HIS A 79 -11.51 -16.16 -15.76
C HIS A 79 -11.76 -14.79 -16.41
N GLY A 80 -12.95 -14.24 -16.16
CA GLY A 80 -13.37 -12.88 -16.51
C GLY A 80 -14.17 -12.24 -15.39
#